data_AF-A0AAW0CHI6-F1
#
_entry.id   AF-A0AAW0CHI6-F1
#
_cell.length_a   1.000
_cell.length_b   1.000
_cell.length_c   1.000
_cell.angle_alpha   90.00
_cell.angle_beta   90.00
_cell.angle_gamma   90.00
#
_symmetry.space_group_name_H-M   'P 1'
#
loop_
_entity.id
_entity.type
_entity.pdbx_description
1 polymer ?
#
loop_
_entity_poly.entity_id
_entity_poly.type
_entity_poly.pdbx_seq_one_letter_code
_entity_poly.pdbx_strand_id
1 'polypeptide(L)'
;MDDHIVILNSVQAANDLFEKRSRIYSGRPNEEVCETAGWGFNIVIQDHSEKWRQNRRVFQQTFRPDAVIEFRPAIQERVSFFLRCLCESPKDFMRHIDVLSGSISLKLMYGIDVETIDDPLISAGKLAVHTFDTIFAARFVAIMKYVPRQAIMRAPRWFPVLGPARRFIESSRKYVDDLVNLPMQQVQKMNTEAGGHIPRLLRKLDPNDSYELQKLQLMKDMASIAYLG
;
A
#
# COMPACT_ATOMS: atom_id res chain seq x y z
N MET A 1 2.25 25.52 20.01
CA MET A 1 3.03 24.45 19.34
C MET A 1 3.32 23.48 20.46
N ASP A 2 2.33 22.65 20.80
CA ASP A 2 2.30 21.91 22.06
C ASP A 2 1.81 20.49 21.79
N ASP A 3 2.46 19.82 20.85
CA ASP A 3 2.24 18.39 20.64
C ASP A 3 2.92 17.67 21.83
N HIS A 4 2.13 17.22 22.80
CA HIS A 4 2.62 16.45 23.94
C HIS A 4 2.94 15.01 23.50
N ILE A 5 4.22 14.67 23.47
CA ILE A 5 4.68 13.33 23.09
C ILE A 5 4.90 12.50 24.35
N VAL A 6 4.25 11.34 24.42
CA VAL A 6 4.45 10.34 25.49
C VAL A 6 5.25 9.17 24.92
N ILE A 7 6.42 8.90 25.49
CA ILE A 7 7.28 7.78 25.09
C ILE A 7 7.04 6.61 26.04
N LEU A 8 6.64 5.47 25.49
CA LEU A 8 6.46 4.23 26.24
C LEU A 8 7.76 3.40 26.19
N ASN A 9 8.31 3.06 27.35
CA ASN A 9 9.58 2.33 27.46
C ASN A 9 9.46 0.98 28.19
N SER A 10 8.23 0.44 28.35
CA SER A 10 8.02 -0.87 28.96
C SER A 10 6.98 -1.68 28.20
N VAL A 11 7.21 -2.99 28.11
CA VAL A 11 6.27 -3.96 27.50
C VAL A 11 4.92 -3.90 28.18
N GLN A 12 4.90 -3.74 29.51
CA GLN A 12 3.66 -3.60 30.27
C GLN A 12 2.85 -2.39 29.83
N ALA A 13 3.47 -1.21 29.73
CA ALA A 13 2.78 -0.01 29.29
C ALA A 13 2.28 -0.14 27.84
N ALA A 14 3.09 -0.73 26.95
CA ALA A 14 2.71 -1.00 25.57
C ALA A 14 1.50 -1.94 25.47
N ASN A 15 1.49 -3.05 26.21
CA ASN A 15 0.36 -3.98 26.26
C ASN A 15 -0.89 -3.33 26.86
N ASP A 16 -0.74 -2.58 27.95
CA ASP A 16 -1.88 -1.95 28.61
C ASP A 16 -2.53 -0.88 27.73
N LEU A 17 -1.76 -0.18 26.89
CA LEU A 17 -2.26 0.89 26.02
C LEU A 17 -2.68 0.38 24.64
N PHE A 18 -1.82 -0.37 23.95
CA PHE A 18 -2.03 -0.75 22.55
C PHE A 18 -2.77 -2.08 22.36
N GLU A 19 -2.82 -2.95 23.37
CA GLU A 19 -3.58 -4.21 23.29
C GLU A 19 -4.92 -4.06 24.04
N LYS A 20 -4.85 -3.89 25.38
CA LYS A 20 -6.05 -3.85 26.24
C LYS A 20 -6.93 -2.63 25.99
N ARG A 21 -6.32 -1.49 25.61
CA ARG A 21 -7.00 -0.21 25.37
C ARG A 21 -6.83 0.29 23.94
N SER A 22 -6.60 -0.61 23.00
CA SER A 22 -6.38 -0.33 21.56
C SER A 22 -7.42 0.63 20.97
N ARG A 23 -8.69 0.49 21.35
CA ARG A 23 -9.79 1.36 20.88
C ARG A 23 -9.55 2.87 21.15
N ILE A 24 -8.75 3.20 22.16
CA ILE A 24 -8.45 4.58 22.57
C ILE A 24 -7.10 5.05 22.02
N TYR A 25 -6.10 4.16 21.97
CA TYR A 25 -4.70 4.53 21.68
C TYR A 25 -4.19 4.11 20.30
N SER A 26 -5.00 3.48 19.46
CA SER A 26 -4.61 3.04 18.11
C SER A 26 -4.91 4.07 16.99
N GLY A 27 -5.15 5.34 17.34
CA GLY A 27 -5.26 6.43 16.36
C GLY A 27 -3.96 6.62 15.57
N ARG A 28 -4.07 7.15 14.35
CA ARG A 28 -2.97 7.41 13.42
C ARG A 28 -2.85 8.92 13.19
N PRO A 29 -1.75 9.56 13.64
CA PRO A 29 -1.57 10.98 13.40
C PRO A 29 -1.43 11.25 11.89
N ASN A 30 -1.96 12.39 11.43
CA ASN A 30 -1.80 12.90 10.07
C ASN A 30 -2.47 12.05 8.95
N GLU A 31 -3.58 11.36 9.24
CA GLU A 31 -4.36 10.65 8.21
C GLU A 31 -4.74 11.58 7.03
N GLU A 32 -5.19 12.81 7.30
CA GLU A 32 -5.58 13.78 6.27
C GLU A 32 -4.43 14.14 5.31
N VAL A 33 -3.19 14.20 5.84
CA VAL A 33 -1.99 14.45 5.03
C VAL A 33 -1.77 13.30 4.06
N CYS A 34 -1.88 12.08 4.56
CA CYS A 34 -1.72 10.86 3.76
C CYS A 34 -2.84 10.73 2.72
N GLU A 35 -4.09 10.98 3.09
CA GLU A 35 -5.23 10.97 2.18
C GLU A 35 -5.07 12.00 1.05
N THR A 36 -4.59 13.19 1.38
CA THR A 36 -4.31 14.23 0.39
C THR A 36 -3.28 13.74 -0.64
N ALA A 37 -2.24 13.04 -0.18
CA ALA A 37 -1.20 12.43 -1.02
C ALA A 37 -1.65 11.16 -1.78
N GLY A 38 -2.89 10.70 -1.60
CA GLY A 38 -3.49 9.57 -2.32
C GLY A 38 -3.59 8.28 -1.51
N TRP A 39 -3.03 8.23 -0.30
CA TRP A 39 -2.85 7.00 0.46
C TRP A 39 -4.06 6.57 1.31
N GLY A 40 -5.20 7.22 1.16
CA GLY A 40 -6.39 7.01 2.02
C GLY A 40 -7.01 5.61 1.97
N PHE A 41 -6.50 4.68 1.15
CA PHE A 41 -6.89 3.27 1.14
C PHE A 41 -6.08 2.40 2.12
N ASN A 42 -4.88 2.85 2.51
CA ASN A 42 -3.91 2.03 3.23
C ASN A 42 -4.26 1.92 4.72
N ILE A 43 -4.51 0.69 5.21
CA ILE A 43 -4.90 0.41 6.59
C ILE A 43 -3.82 0.75 7.64
N VAL A 44 -2.56 0.91 7.23
CA VAL A 44 -1.46 1.23 8.14
C VAL A 44 -1.59 2.66 8.67
N ILE A 45 -2.15 3.56 7.85
CA ILE A 45 -2.25 5.00 8.12
C ILE A 45 -3.68 5.49 8.35
N GLN A 46 -4.67 4.66 8.07
CA GLN A 46 -6.08 4.95 8.35
C GLN A 46 -6.34 5.02 9.85
N ASP A 47 -7.15 5.98 10.28
CA ASP A 47 -7.64 6.03 11.65
C ASP A 47 -8.58 4.87 11.95
N HIS A 48 -8.70 4.53 13.23
CA HIS A 48 -9.59 3.48 13.72
C HIS A 48 -11.07 3.86 13.49
N SER A 49 -11.54 3.55 12.29
CA SER A 49 -12.88 3.85 11.75
C SER A 49 -13.59 2.56 11.30
N GLU A 50 -14.86 2.67 10.90
CA GLU A 50 -15.57 1.53 10.30
C GLU A 50 -14.93 1.08 8.99
N LYS A 51 -14.46 2.03 8.17
CA LYS A 51 -13.70 1.74 6.94
C LYS A 51 -12.43 0.94 7.23
N TRP A 52 -11.66 1.34 8.25
CA TRP A 52 -10.48 0.60 8.68
C TRP A 52 -10.84 -0.82 9.14
N ARG A 53 -11.91 -0.99 9.94
CA ARG A 53 -12.36 -2.32 10.41
C ARG A 53 -12.73 -3.24 9.24
N GLN A 54 -13.40 -2.71 8.21
CA GLN A 54 -13.76 -3.47 7.01
C GLN A 54 -12.51 -3.91 6.24
N ASN A 55 -11.61 -2.99 5.92
CA ASN A 55 -10.36 -3.31 5.23
C ASN A 55 -9.50 -4.30 6.04
N ARG A 56 -9.39 -4.09 7.36
CA ARG A 56 -8.64 -4.98 8.26
C ARG A 56 -9.25 -6.39 8.30
N ARG A 57 -10.57 -6.51 8.32
CA ARG A 57 -11.26 -7.81 8.30
C ARG A 57 -10.93 -8.58 7.01
N VAL A 58 -11.01 -7.93 5.85
CA VAL A 58 -10.68 -8.55 4.56
C VAL A 58 -9.21 -8.98 4.55
N PHE A 59 -8.29 -8.08 4.93
CA PHE A 59 -6.86 -8.39 5.00
C PHE A 59 -6.58 -9.60 5.90
N GLN A 60 -7.14 -9.63 7.11
CA GLN A 60 -6.94 -10.74 8.05
C GLN A 60 -7.55 -12.06 7.56
N GLN A 61 -8.69 -12.02 6.88
CA GLN A 61 -9.30 -13.22 6.31
C GLN A 61 -8.48 -13.81 5.16
N THR A 62 -7.86 -12.95 4.33
CA THR A 62 -6.99 -13.38 3.23
C THR A 62 -5.66 -13.93 3.73
N PHE A 63 -5.04 -13.29 4.73
CA PHE A 63 -3.70 -13.65 5.23
C PHE A 63 -3.71 -14.43 6.55
N ARG A 64 -4.83 -15.07 6.92
CA ARG A 64 -4.88 -15.94 8.11
C ARG A 64 -3.94 -17.15 7.95
N PRO A 65 -3.39 -17.70 9.06
CA PRO A 65 -2.43 -18.81 9.00
C PRO A 65 -2.87 -19.98 8.10
N ASP A 66 -4.14 -20.39 8.20
CA ASP A 66 -4.68 -21.51 7.44
C ASP A 66 -4.76 -21.21 5.92
N ALA A 67 -5.00 -19.95 5.55
CA ALA A 67 -5.11 -19.54 4.15
C ALA A 67 -3.73 -19.38 3.49
N VAL A 68 -2.72 -18.95 4.25
CA VAL A 68 -1.36 -18.73 3.73
C VAL A 68 -0.67 -20.03 3.28
N ILE A 69 -1.15 -21.20 3.73
CA ILE A 69 -0.66 -22.50 3.24
C ILE A 69 -0.81 -22.60 1.71
N GLU A 70 -1.89 -22.05 1.14
CA GLU A 70 -2.13 -22.03 -0.30
C GLU A 70 -1.10 -21.17 -1.06
N PHE A 71 -0.39 -20.26 -0.37
CA PHE A 71 0.58 -19.34 -0.98
C PHE A 71 1.97 -19.95 -1.10
N ARG A 72 2.25 -21.03 -0.35
CA ARG A 72 3.57 -21.65 -0.28
C ARG A 72 4.14 -22.01 -1.66
N PRO A 73 3.40 -22.61 -2.60
CA PRO A 73 3.97 -22.94 -3.91
C PRO A 73 4.47 -21.71 -4.68
N ALA A 74 3.68 -20.63 -4.69
CA ALA A 74 4.06 -19.38 -5.36
C ALA A 74 5.23 -18.69 -4.65
N ILE A 75 5.26 -18.68 -3.31
CA ILE A 75 6.38 -18.15 -2.54
C ILE A 75 7.66 -18.94 -2.83
N GLN A 76 7.59 -20.28 -2.81
CA GLN A 76 8.74 -21.15 -3.11
C GLN A 76 9.28 -20.93 -4.52
N GLU A 77 8.40 -20.79 -5.50
CA GLU A 77 8.77 -20.47 -6.89
C GLU A 77 9.55 -19.15 -6.96
N ARG A 78 9.02 -18.07 -6.38
CA ARG A 78 9.65 -16.74 -6.40
C ARG A 78 10.94 -16.68 -5.59
N VAL A 79 11.00 -17.37 -4.43
CA VAL A 79 12.24 -17.51 -3.64
C VAL A 79 13.31 -18.28 -4.41
N SER A 80 12.93 -19.34 -5.12
CA SER A 80 13.88 -20.11 -5.95
C SER A 80 14.43 -19.26 -7.10
N PHE A 81 13.60 -18.41 -7.71
CA PHE A 81 14.05 -17.42 -8.69
C PHE A 81 15.03 -16.42 -8.08
N PHE A 82 14.67 -15.80 -6.95
CA PHE A 82 15.53 -14.87 -6.22
C PHE A 82 16.90 -15.46 -5.88
N LEU A 83 16.95 -16.69 -5.38
CA LEU A 83 18.20 -17.36 -5.02
C LEU A 83 19.11 -17.58 -6.25
N ARG A 84 18.53 -17.88 -7.42
CA ARG A 84 19.31 -17.99 -8.67
C ARG A 84 19.91 -16.65 -9.06
N CYS A 85 19.11 -15.59 -9.10
CA CYS A 85 19.58 -14.23 -9.39
C CYS A 85 20.66 -13.78 -8.40
N LEU A 86 20.52 -14.13 -7.12
CA LEU A 86 21.49 -13.79 -6.09
C LEU A 86 22.82 -14.52 -6.28
N CYS A 87 22.80 -15.78 -6.73
CA CYS A 87 24.01 -16.53 -7.06
C CYS A 87 24.75 -15.92 -8.27
N GLU A 88 24.02 -15.39 -9.24
CA GLU A 88 24.58 -14.79 -10.46
C GLU A 88 25.14 -13.38 -10.21
N SER A 89 24.41 -12.53 -9.48
CA SER A 89 24.82 -11.14 -9.19
C SER A 89 24.61 -10.76 -7.71
N PRO A 90 25.43 -11.28 -6.78
CA PRO A 90 25.26 -11.04 -5.34
C PRO A 90 25.39 -9.57 -4.94
N LYS A 91 26.10 -8.75 -5.73
CA LYS A 91 26.26 -7.31 -5.49
C LYS A 91 24.93 -6.54 -5.64
N ASP A 92 23.96 -7.10 -6.35
CA ASP A 92 22.64 -6.51 -6.60
C ASP A 92 21.59 -6.96 -5.58
N PHE A 93 22.00 -7.45 -4.40
CA PHE A 93 21.12 -8.00 -3.36
C PHE A 93 19.84 -7.17 -3.10
N MET A 94 19.97 -5.85 -2.91
CA MET A 94 18.80 -4.99 -2.64
C MET A 94 17.82 -4.97 -3.83
N ARG A 95 18.35 -4.97 -5.06
CA ARG A 95 17.52 -5.01 -6.28
C ARG A 95 16.75 -6.32 -6.36
N HIS A 96 17.40 -7.43 -6.01
CA HIS A 96 16.78 -8.76 -5.98
C HIS A 96 15.69 -8.86 -4.91
N ILE A 97 15.89 -8.26 -3.73
CA ILE A 97 14.88 -8.21 -2.67
C ILE A 97 13.64 -7.44 -3.11
N ASP A 98 13.82 -6.30 -3.77
CA ASP A 98 12.67 -5.52 -4.26
C ASP A 98 11.83 -6.31 -5.28
N VAL A 99 12.49 -7.04 -6.20
CA VAL A 99 11.82 -7.92 -7.16
C VAL A 99 11.14 -9.09 -6.46
N LEU A 100 11.77 -9.68 -5.44
CA LEU A 100 11.19 -10.77 -4.67
C LEU A 100 9.88 -10.33 -3.97
N SER A 101 9.91 -9.22 -3.24
CA SER A 101 8.73 -8.70 -2.53
C SER A 101 7.58 -8.42 -3.50
N GLY A 102 7.86 -7.62 -4.54
CA GLY A 102 6.85 -7.24 -5.52
C GLY A 102 6.32 -8.45 -6.31
N SER A 103 7.18 -9.38 -6.72
CA SER A 103 6.77 -10.56 -7.50
C SER A 103 5.93 -11.54 -6.69
N ILE A 104 6.19 -11.72 -5.38
CA ILE A 104 5.32 -12.55 -4.52
C ILE A 104 3.93 -11.94 -4.45
N SER A 105 3.82 -10.64 -4.15
CA SER A 105 2.54 -9.97 -4.01
C SER A 105 1.76 -9.93 -5.33
N LEU A 106 2.43 -9.64 -6.45
CA LEU A 106 1.83 -9.66 -7.78
C LEU A 106 1.36 -11.05 -8.20
N LYS A 107 2.16 -12.10 -7.95
CA LYS A 107 1.79 -13.49 -8.25
C LYS A 107 0.59 -13.94 -7.42
N LEU A 108 0.60 -13.68 -6.11
CA LEU A 108 -0.47 -14.13 -5.20
C LEU A 108 -1.78 -13.39 -5.44
N MET A 109 -1.73 -12.06 -5.55
CA MET A 109 -2.94 -11.25 -5.64
C MET A 109 -3.48 -11.20 -7.07
N TYR A 110 -2.60 -11.00 -8.05
CA TYR A 110 -2.98 -10.71 -9.44
C TYR A 110 -2.65 -11.85 -10.42
N GLY A 111 -1.87 -12.85 -10.00
CA GLY A 111 -1.43 -13.93 -10.89
C GLY A 111 -0.38 -13.50 -11.91
N ILE A 112 0.27 -12.36 -11.68
CA ILE A 112 1.24 -11.78 -12.62
C ILE A 112 2.63 -12.26 -12.24
N ASP A 113 3.33 -12.83 -13.21
CA ASP A 113 4.74 -13.18 -13.10
C ASP A 113 5.62 -11.99 -13.47
N VAL A 114 6.47 -11.58 -12.53
CA VAL A 114 7.50 -10.56 -12.75
C VAL A 114 8.86 -11.16 -12.42
N GLU A 115 9.81 -10.92 -13.33
CA GLU A 115 11.17 -11.48 -13.26
C GLU A 115 12.25 -10.41 -13.34
N THR A 116 11.89 -9.16 -13.62
CA THR A 116 12.87 -8.07 -13.77
C THR A 116 12.51 -6.87 -12.93
N ILE A 117 13.53 -6.15 -12.47
CA ILE A 117 13.38 -4.89 -11.74
C ILE A 117 12.90 -3.73 -12.62
N ASP A 118 13.14 -3.82 -13.93
CA ASP A 118 12.72 -2.82 -14.90
C ASP A 118 11.24 -2.98 -15.28
N ASP A 119 10.55 -3.96 -14.69
CA ASP A 119 9.11 -4.12 -14.84
C ASP A 119 8.38 -2.86 -14.35
N PRO A 120 7.46 -2.29 -15.17
CA PRO A 120 6.72 -1.10 -14.82
C PRO A 120 5.93 -1.23 -13.51
N LEU A 121 5.46 -2.43 -13.18
CA LEU A 121 4.76 -2.68 -11.93
C LEU A 121 5.72 -2.46 -10.76
N ILE A 122 6.88 -3.11 -10.75
CA ILE A 122 7.86 -3.01 -9.65
C ILE A 122 8.28 -1.55 -9.46
N SER A 123 8.50 -0.85 -10.57
CA SER A 123 8.81 0.59 -10.57
C SER A 123 7.68 1.43 -9.95
N ALA A 124 6.42 1.14 -10.28
CA ALA A 124 5.26 1.83 -9.68
C ALA A 124 5.19 1.61 -8.16
N GLY A 125 5.46 0.37 -7.71
CA GLY A 125 5.54 0.02 -6.29
C GLY A 125 6.58 0.85 -5.55
N LYS A 126 7.82 0.87 -6.06
CA LYS A 126 8.93 1.64 -5.48
C LYS A 126 8.66 3.13 -5.44
N LEU A 127 8.19 3.70 -6.55
CA LEU A 127 7.90 5.13 -6.65
C LEU A 127 6.82 5.54 -5.65
N ALA A 128 5.80 4.71 -5.47
CA ALA A 128 4.79 4.94 -4.44
C ALA A 128 5.43 4.88 -3.04
N VAL A 129 6.15 3.81 -2.67
CA VAL A 129 6.79 3.69 -1.35
C VAL A 129 7.68 4.89 -1.02
N HIS A 130 8.46 5.39 -1.98
CA HIS A 130 9.33 6.57 -1.79
C HIS A 130 8.57 7.87 -1.45
N THR A 131 7.26 7.94 -1.70
CA THR A 131 6.47 9.11 -1.27
C THR A 131 6.35 9.20 0.25
N PHE A 132 6.46 8.08 0.98
CA PHE A 132 6.36 8.07 2.45
C PHE A 132 7.45 8.90 3.11
N ASP A 133 8.66 8.90 2.56
CA ASP A 133 9.78 9.72 3.07
C ASP A 133 9.42 11.21 3.15
N THR A 134 8.61 11.69 2.20
CA THR A 134 8.16 13.08 2.17
C THR A 134 6.87 13.29 2.94
N ILE A 135 5.91 12.35 2.88
CA ILE A 135 4.63 12.45 3.61
C ILE A 135 4.87 12.57 5.12
N PHE A 136 5.82 11.80 5.66
CA PHE A 136 6.16 11.81 7.07
C PHE A 136 7.25 12.84 7.44
N ALA A 137 7.78 13.58 6.46
CA ALA A 137 8.75 14.64 6.75
C ALA A 137 8.07 15.78 7.53
N ALA A 138 8.67 16.19 8.65
CA ALA A 138 8.14 17.25 9.51
C ALA A 138 7.79 18.54 8.76
N ARG A 139 8.61 18.93 7.77
CA ARG A 139 8.34 20.12 6.93
C ARG A 139 7.03 20.00 6.16
N PHE A 140 6.74 18.83 5.61
CA PHE A 140 5.59 18.61 4.74
C PHE A 140 4.33 18.51 5.60
N VAL A 141 4.39 17.77 6.69
CA VAL A 141 3.33 17.71 7.70
C VAL A 141 2.98 19.11 8.21
N ALA A 142 3.98 19.95 8.52
CA ALA A 142 3.74 21.33 8.96
C ALA A 142 3.02 22.17 7.90
N ILE A 143 3.46 22.11 6.62
CA ILE A 143 2.79 22.82 5.53
C ILE A 143 1.32 22.39 5.44
N MET A 144 1.06 21.08 5.49
CA MET A 144 -0.29 20.53 5.38
C MET A 144 -1.17 20.83 6.59
N LYS A 145 -0.59 20.93 7.80
CA LYS A 145 -1.31 21.27 9.05
C LYS A 145 -1.72 22.74 9.10
N TYR A 146 -0.89 23.65 8.59
CA TYR A 146 -1.09 25.10 8.74
C TYR A 146 -1.60 25.82 7.49
N VAL A 147 -1.42 25.24 6.30
CA VAL A 147 -1.90 25.83 5.05
C VAL A 147 -3.09 25.02 4.54
N PRO A 148 -4.28 25.64 4.36
CA PRO A 148 -5.43 24.94 3.81
C PRO A 148 -5.10 24.28 2.47
N ARG A 149 -5.48 23.01 2.31
CA ARG A 149 -5.24 22.22 1.09
C ARG A 149 -5.63 22.96 -0.18
N GLN A 150 -6.73 23.69 -0.16
CA GLN A 150 -7.23 24.46 -1.32
C GLN A 150 -6.25 25.55 -1.76
N ALA A 151 -5.56 26.20 -0.82
CA ALA A 151 -4.54 27.19 -1.13
C ALA A 151 -3.31 26.53 -1.80
N ILE A 152 -2.88 25.37 -1.29
CA ILE A 152 -1.79 24.59 -1.88
C ILE A 152 -2.13 24.20 -3.34
N MET A 153 -3.33 23.67 -3.57
CA MET A 153 -3.75 23.21 -4.90
C MET A 153 -4.01 24.36 -5.89
N ARG A 154 -4.29 25.58 -5.42
CA ARG A 154 -4.44 26.78 -6.27
C ARG A 154 -3.12 27.49 -6.56
N ALA A 155 -2.10 27.29 -5.72
CA ALA A 155 -0.81 27.93 -5.91
C ALA A 155 -0.17 27.54 -7.26
N PRO A 156 0.47 28.48 -7.98
CA PRO A 156 1.26 28.15 -9.16
C PRO A 156 2.37 27.14 -8.81
N ARG A 157 2.69 26.23 -9.73
CA ARG A 157 3.71 25.18 -9.51
C ARG A 157 5.12 25.73 -9.20
N TRP A 158 5.40 26.97 -9.60
CA TRP A 158 6.67 27.66 -9.35
C TRP A 158 6.71 28.43 -8.02
N PHE A 159 5.56 28.65 -7.36
CA PHE A 159 5.48 29.49 -6.17
C PHE A 159 6.30 28.89 -5.02
N PRO A 160 7.07 29.70 -4.24
CA PRO A 160 7.90 29.18 -3.16
C PRO A 160 7.09 28.37 -2.15
N VAL A 161 7.66 27.24 -1.68
CA VAL A 161 7.07 26.30 -0.71
C VAL A 161 5.80 25.58 -1.21
N LEU A 162 4.73 26.31 -1.56
CA LEU A 162 3.44 25.74 -1.97
C LEU A 162 3.50 25.07 -3.36
N GLY A 163 4.29 25.62 -4.29
CA GLY A 163 4.49 25.03 -5.61
C GLY A 163 5.14 23.64 -5.55
N PRO A 164 6.27 23.46 -4.83
CA PRO A 164 6.82 22.15 -4.51
C PRO A 164 5.84 21.20 -3.79
N ALA A 165 5.10 21.69 -2.78
CA ALA A 165 4.12 20.87 -2.07
C ALA A 165 2.99 20.37 -2.99
N ARG A 166 2.45 21.25 -3.86
CA ARG A 166 1.47 20.89 -4.87
C ARG A 166 2.01 19.85 -5.85
N ARG A 167 3.21 20.07 -6.40
CA ARG A 167 3.86 19.12 -7.33
C ARG A 167 4.03 17.75 -6.67
N PHE A 168 4.46 17.72 -5.41
CA PHE A 168 4.58 16.49 -4.66
C PHE A 168 3.23 15.77 -4.50
N ILE A 169 2.16 16.48 -4.10
CA ILE A 169 0.82 15.90 -3.97
C ILE A 169 0.36 15.31 -5.31
N GLU A 170 0.51 16.07 -6.41
CA GLU A 170 0.14 15.62 -7.76
C GLU A 170 0.91 14.35 -8.17
N SER A 171 2.24 14.33 -7.96
CA SER A 171 3.08 13.17 -8.25
C SER A 171 2.76 11.97 -7.37
N SER A 172 2.59 12.17 -6.06
CA SER A 172 2.25 11.11 -5.10
C SER A 172 0.92 10.46 -5.47
N ARG A 173 -0.11 11.26 -5.77
CA ARG A 173 -1.41 10.74 -6.19
C ARG A 173 -1.30 9.92 -7.47
N LYS A 174 -0.48 10.35 -8.43
CA LYS A 174 -0.22 9.58 -9.65
C LYS A 174 0.44 8.25 -9.34
N TYR A 175 1.52 8.24 -8.55
CA TYR A 175 2.23 6.99 -8.23
C TYR A 175 1.36 6.01 -7.44
N VAL A 176 0.53 6.52 -6.53
CA VAL A 176 -0.44 5.70 -5.81
C VAL A 176 -1.53 5.16 -6.74
N ASP A 177 -2.03 5.98 -7.68
CA ASP A 177 -2.98 5.53 -8.68
C ASP A 177 -2.38 4.42 -9.57
N ASP A 178 -1.15 4.60 -10.03
CA ASP A 178 -0.40 3.61 -10.81
C ASP A 178 -0.22 2.29 -10.02
N LEU A 179 0.20 2.36 -8.75
CA LEU A 179 0.32 1.21 -7.84
C LEU A 179 -0.99 0.40 -7.76
N VAL A 180 -2.11 1.10 -7.60
CA VAL A 180 -3.43 0.50 -7.33
C VAL A 180 -4.10 -0.01 -8.62
N ASN A 181 -3.89 0.67 -9.74
CA ASN A 181 -4.63 0.43 -10.98
C ASN A 181 -3.86 -0.38 -12.02
N LEU A 182 -2.54 -0.24 -12.14
CA LEU A 182 -1.78 -0.93 -13.20
C LEU A 182 -1.89 -2.46 -13.11
N PRO A 183 -1.75 -3.10 -11.92
CA PRO A 183 -1.92 -4.55 -11.83
C PRO A 183 -3.34 -5.00 -12.23
N MET A 184 -4.36 -4.23 -11.85
CA MET A 184 -5.76 -4.52 -12.21
C MET A 184 -5.99 -4.43 -13.72
N GLN A 185 -5.47 -3.39 -14.37
CA GLN A 185 -5.58 -3.22 -15.82
C GLN A 185 -4.90 -4.37 -16.58
N GLN A 186 -3.76 -4.85 -16.07
CA GLN A 186 -3.04 -5.98 -16.65
C GLN A 186 -3.83 -7.28 -16.51
N VAL A 187 -4.42 -7.54 -15.34
CA VAL A 187 -5.32 -8.68 -15.13
C VAL A 187 -6.52 -8.67 -16.08
N GLN A 188 -7.13 -7.50 -16.27
CA GLN A 188 -8.27 -7.35 -17.19
C GLN A 188 -7.87 -7.63 -18.64
N LYS A 189 -6.68 -7.19 -19.07
CA LYS A 189 -6.14 -7.49 -20.41
C LYS A 189 -5.83 -8.98 -20.61
N MET A 190 -5.46 -9.69 -19.54
CA MET A 190 -5.23 -11.15 -19.56
C MET A 190 -6.54 -11.96 -19.52
N ASN A 191 -7.70 -11.34 -19.74
CA ASN A 191 -9.04 -11.95 -19.72
C ASN A 191 -9.31 -12.80 -18.47
N THR A 192 -8.71 -12.45 -17.33
CA THR A 192 -8.81 -13.18 -16.06
C THR A 192 -8.35 -14.63 -16.09
N GLU A 193 -7.69 -15.14 -17.14
CA GLU A 193 -7.17 -16.54 -17.17
C GLU A 193 -6.01 -16.76 -16.19
N ALA A 194 -5.37 -15.67 -15.76
CA ALA A 194 -4.32 -15.66 -14.76
C ALA A 194 -4.76 -16.29 -13.42
N GLY A 195 -3.78 -16.87 -12.72
CA GLY A 195 -3.93 -17.34 -11.34
C GLY A 195 -4.15 -16.20 -10.35
N GLY A 196 -4.19 -16.49 -9.04
CA GLY A 196 -4.27 -15.45 -8.00
C GLY A 196 -5.69 -15.08 -7.54
N HIS A 197 -5.76 -14.28 -6.47
CA HIS A 197 -7.03 -13.99 -5.78
C HIS A 197 -7.97 -13.07 -6.55
N ILE A 198 -7.45 -12.00 -7.14
CA ILE A 198 -8.25 -10.99 -7.82
C ILE A 198 -8.90 -11.56 -9.09
N PRO A 199 -8.20 -12.27 -10.01
CA PRO A 199 -8.85 -12.88 -11.17
C PRO A 199 -9.96 -13.85 -10.79
N ARG A 200 -9.78 -14.67 -9.74
CA ARG A 200 -10.81 -15.59 -9.23
C ARG A 200 -12.07 -14.89 -8.74
N LEU A 201 -11.92 -13.69 -8.15
CA LEU A 201 -13.06 -12.86 -7.75
C LEU A 201 -13.74 -12.20 -8.93
N LEU A 202 -12.98 -11.65 -9.87
CA LEU A 202 -13.52 -11.02 -11.08
C LEU A 202 -14.38 -12.00 -11.90
N ARG A 203 -13.99 -13.28 -12.00
CA ARG A 203 -14.78 -14.32 -12.68
C ARG A 203 -16.15 -14.60 -12.03
N LYS A 204 -16.31 -14.29 -10.73
CA LYS A 204 -17.53 -14.54 -9.96
C LYS A 204 -18.37 -13.27 -9.75
N LEU A 205 -17.91 -12.13 -10.28
CA LEU A 205 -18.51 -10.84 -10.02
C LEU A 205 -19.74 -10.62 -10.91
N ASP A 206 -20.87 -10.27 -10.29
CA ASP A 206 -22.03 -9.70 -10.99
C ASP A 206 -21.86 -8.17 -11.06
N PRO A 207 -21.73 -7.57 -12.26
CA PRO A 207 -21.52 -6.13 -12.39
C PRO A 207 -22.72 -5.28 -11.93
N ASN A 208 -23.91 -5.86 -11.76
CA ASN A 208 -25.10 -5.16 -11.29
C ASN A 208 -25.27 -5.21 -9.76
N ASP A 209 -24.45 -6.00 -9.06
CA ASP A 209 -24.52 -6.13 -7.61
C ASP A 209 -23.59 -5.13 -6.90
N SER A 210 -24.20 -4.10 -6.30
CA SER A 210 -23.49 -3.09 -5.51
C SER A 210 -22.63 -3.65 -4.38
N TYR A 211 -23.03 -4.79 -3.79
CA TYR A 211 -22.29 -5.43 -2.71
C TYR A 211 -21.00 -6.09 -3.24
N GLU A 212 -21.07 -6.79 -4.36
CA GLU A 212 -19.88 -7.40 -4.98
C GLU A 212 -18.91 -6.34 -5.53
N LEU A 213 -19.41 -5.19 -6.00
CA LEU A 213 -18.56 -4.04 -6.37
C LEU A 213 -17.83 -3.45 -5.15
N GLN A 214 -18.49 -3.31 -4.01
CA GLN A 214 -17.86 -2.83 -2.78
C GLN A 214 -16.77 -3.82 -2.32
N LYS A 215 -17.07 -5.11 -2.35
CA LYS A 215 -16.14 -6.18 -1.98
C LYS A 215 -14.93 -6.23 -2.93
N LEU A 216 -15.12 -6.00 -4.22
CA LEU A 216 -14.02 -5.86 -5.18
C LEU A 216 -13.10 -4.70 -4.82
N GLN A 217 -13.65 -3.54 -4.43
CA GLN A 217 -12.84 -2.40 -3.99
C GLN A 217 -12.04 -2.73 -2.73
N LEU A 218 -12.65 -3.36 -1.72
CA LEU A 218 -11.93 -3.77 -0.50
C LEU A 218 -10.80 -4.75 -0.81
N MET A 219 -11.03 -5.69 -1.74
CA MET A 219 -10.02 -6.65 -2.17
C MET A 219 -8.89 -5.98 -2.96
N LYS A 220 -9.22 -4.97 -3.78
CA LYS A 220 -8.23 -4.17 -4.51
C LYS A 220 -7.36 -3.34 -3.57
N ASP A 221 -7.97 -2.70 -2.57
CA ASP A 221 -7.25 -1.97 -1.52
C ASP A 221 -6.31 -2.91 -0.76
N MET A 222 -6.81 -4.08 -0.35
CA MET A 222 -6.03 -5.13 0.31
C MET A 222 -4.86 -5.62 -0.55
N ALA A 223 -5.10 -5.93 -1.82
CA ALA A 223 -4.07 -6.38 -2.74
C ALA A 223 -2.99 -5.31 -2.96
N SER A 224 -3.39 -4.04 -3.02
CA SER A 224 -2.47 -2.90 -3.13
C SER A 224 -1.65 -2.71 -1.85
N ILE A 225 -2.22 -2.98 -0.67
CA ILE A 225 -1.48 -2.98 0.60
C ILE A 225 -0.46 -4.12 0.64
N ALA A 226 -0.86 -5.33 0.22
CA ALA A 226 0.07 -6.46 0.12
C ALA A 226 1.20 -6.18 -0.88
N TYR A 227 0.90 -5.42 -1.95
CA TYR A 227 1.89 -5.06 -2.96
C TYR A 227 3.00 -4.11 -2.46
N LEU A 228 2.79 -3.43 -1.34
CA LEU A 228 3.80 -2.59 -0.70
C LEU A 228 4.71 -3.36 0.27
N GLY A 229 4.36 -4.62 0.57
CA GLY A 229 4.96 -5.44 1.63
C GLY A 229 6.05 -6.38 1.15
#